data_AF-A0A7X2D765-F1
#
_entry.id   AF-A0A7X2D765-F1
#
_cell.length_a   1.000
_cell.length_b   1.000
_cell.length_c   1.000
_cell.angle_alpha   90.00
_cell.angle_beta   90.00
_cell.angle_gamma   90.00
#
_symmetry.space_group_name_H-M   'P 1'
#
loop_
_entity.id
_entity.type
_entity.pdbx_description
1 polymer ?
#
loop_
_entity_poly.entity_id
_entity_poly.type
_entity_poly.pdbx_seq_one_letter_code
_entity_poly.pdbx_strand_id
1 'polypeptide(L)' 'MPRYRVMHRVSKLWWEGEAPSAQEACQKAGWMVRDCWVRQYSSKGSGGWKVPDDNPELGRRAPT' A
#
# COMPACT_ATOMS: atom_id res chain seq x y z
N MET A 1 1.58 10.57 -10.38
CA MET A 1 1.89 9.13 -10.14
C MET A 1 0.76 8.51 -9.33
N PRO A 2 0.66 7.17 -9.21
CA PRO A 2 -0.23 6.57 -8.22
C PRO A 2 0.22 6.94 -6.81
N ARG A 3 -0.74 7.34 -5.98
CA ARG A 3 -0.52 7.69 -4.58
C ARG A 3 -0.78 6.45 -3.74
N TYR A 4 0.14 6.13 -2.85
CA TYR A 4 0.08 4.96 -2.00
C TYR A 4 0.05 5.35 -0.54
N ARG A 5 -0.65 4.54 0.25
CA ARG A 5 -0.67 4.62 1.70
C ARG A 5 -0.23 3.28 2.26
N VAL A 6 0.88 3.28 2.97
CA VAL A 6 1.49 2.09 3.54
C VAL A 6 1.28 2.13 5.05
N MET A 7 0.90 1.00 5.64
CA MET A 7 0.88 0.81 7.09
C MET A 7 1.94 -0.21 7.49
N HIS A 8 2.76 0.11 8.47
CA HIS A 8 3.64 -0.86 9.09
C HIS A 8 2.84 -1.78 10.01
N ARG A 9 2.79 -3.07 9.72
CA ARG A 9 2.00 -4.05 10.49
C ARG A 9 2.46 -4.19 11.93
N VAL A 10 3.77 -4.07 12.17
CA VAL A 10 4.39 -4.20 13.49
C VAL A 10 4.19 -2.94 14.31
N SER A 11 4.67 -1.79 13.82
CA SER A 11 4.63 -0.52 14.58
C SER A 11 3.30 0.23 14.47
N LYS A 12 2.37 -0.24 13.63
CA LYS A 12 1.09 0.44 13.29
C LYS A 12 1.25 1.87 12.76
N LEU A 13 2.44 2.22 12.29
CA LEU A 13 2.73 3.52 11.69
C LEU A 13 2.18 3.60 10.28
N TRP A 14 1.86 4.81 9.84
CA TRP A 14 1.34 5.09 8.51
C TRP A 14 2.32 5.98 7.75
N TRP A 15 2.53 5.63 6.49
CA TRP A 15 3.28 6.41 5.52
C TRP A 15 2.38 6.65 4.31
N GLU A 16 2.45 7.83 3.72
CA GLU A 16 1.70 8.16 2.52
C GLU A 16 2.59 8.94 1.56
N GLY A 17 2.56 8.57 0.29
CA GLY A 17 3.35 9.24 -0.73
C GLY A 17 3.15 8.67 -2.12
N GLU A 18 3.77 9.32 -3.10
CA GLU A 18 3.75 8.88 -4.49
C GLU A 18 4.91 7.93 -4.77
N ALA A 19 4.59 6.82 -5.43
CA ALA A 19 5.55 5.81 -5.85
C ALA A 19 5.14 5.28 -7.24
N PRO A 20 6.06 4.68 -7.99
CA PRO A 20 5.69 3.96 -9.21
C PRO A 20 4.92 2.66 -8.88
N SER A 21 5.29 1.98 -7.78
CA SER A 21 4.73 0.67 -7.39
C SER A 21 4.57 0.54 -5.88
N ALA A 22 3.75 -0.42 -5.44
CA ALA A 22 3.56 -0.74 -4.02
C ALA A 22 4.85 -1.10 -3.29
N GLN A 23 5.74 -1.81 -3.97
CA GLN A 23 7.02 -2.26 -3.43
C GLN A 23 7.98 -1.08 -3.17
N GLU A 24 8.03 -0.14 -4.12
CA GLU A 24 8.76 1.13 -3.97
C GLU A 24 8.16 1.99 -2.84
N ALA A 25 6.83 2.00 -2.68
CA ALA A 25 6.19 2.71 -1.56
C ALA A 25 6.65 2.17 -0.20
N CYS A 26 6.80 0.85 -0.06
CA CYS A 26 7.39 0.23 1.13
C CYS A 26 8.84 0.59 1.37
N GLN A 27 9.64 0.57 0.30
CA GLN A 27 11.06 0.92 0.38
C GLN A 27 11.23 2.39 0.78
N LYS A 28 10.44 3.30 0.21
CA LYS A 28 10.40 4.72 0.61
C LYS A 28 9.93 4.92 2.05
N ALA A 29 9.02 4.08 2.54
CA ALA A 29 8.60 4.08 3.95
C ALA A 29 9.67 3.52 4.89
N GLY A 30 10.73 2.88 4.37
CA GLY A 30 11.79 2.26 5.16
C GLY A 30 11.35 0.96 5.85
N TRP A 31 10.33 0.29 5.35
CA TRP A 31 9.77 -0.93 5.95
C TRP A 31 10.00 -2.16 5.09
N MET A 32 10.07 -3.33 5.73
CA MET A 32 10.10 -4.59 5.01
C MET A 32 8.78 -4.79 4.27
N VAL A 33 8.86 -5.20 3.00
CA VAL A 33 7.69 -5.42 2.13
C VAL A 33 6.70 -6.42 2.74
N ARG A 34 7.20 -7.41 3.51
CA ARG A 34 6.36 -8.40 4.23
C ARG A 34 5.53 -7.78 5.36
N ASP A 35 6.04 -6.72 5.98
CA ASP A 35 5.42 -6.01 7.10
C ASP A 35 4.64 -4.79 6.65
N CYS A 36 4.64 -4.49 5.36
CA CYS A 36 3.85 -3.44 4.78
C CYS A 36 2.42 -3.88 4.50
N TRP A 37 1.48 -2.97 4.74
CA TRP A 37 0.15 -3.04 4.20
C TRP A 37 -0.11 -1.83 3.30
N VAL A 38 -0.09 -2.05 1.99
CA VAL A 38 -0.16 -0.97 0.98
C VAL A 38 -1.60 -0.78 0.50
N ARG A 39 -2.01 0.47 0.31
CA ARG A 39 -3.28 0.85 -0.33
C ARG A 39 -2.97 1.81 -1.46
N GLN A 40 -3.56 1.61 -2.62
CA GLN A 40 -3.43 2.54 -3.74
C GLN A 40 -4.64 3.47 -3.75
N TYR A 41 -4.40 4.78 -3.88
CA TYR A 41 -5.46 5.73 -4.12
C TYR A 41 -5.90 5.64 -5.58
N SER A 42 -7.17 5.34 -5.80
CA SER A 42 -7.78 5.38 -7.13
C SER A 42 -8.87 6.45 -7.14
N SER A 43 -8.77 7.38 -8.07
CA SER A 43 -9.82 8.36 -8.38
C SER A 43 -10.86 7.83 -9.36
N LYS A 44 -10.69 6.61 -9.91
CA LYS A 44 -11.67 5.99 -10.83
C LYS A 44 -12.79 5.30 -10.04
N GLY A 45 -14.04 5.56 -10.41
CA GLY A 45 -15.24 5.00 -9.78
C GLY A 45 -15.66 5.78 -8.53
N SER A 46 -16.00 5.10 -7.43
CA SER A 46 -16.45 5.69 -6.16
C SER A 46 -15.38 6.51 -5.41
N GLY A 47 -14.15 6.59 -5.94
CA GLY A 47 -13.00 7.22 -5.30
C GLY A 47 -12.52 6.49 -4.04
N GLY A 48 -11.22 6.53 -3.77
CA GLY A 48 -10.67 6.16 -2.46
C GLY A 48 -9.53 5.14 -2.47
N TRP A 49 -9.31 4.55 -1.30
CA TRP A 49 -8.16 3.69 -1.02
C TRP A 49 -8.45 2.22 -1.27
N LYS A 50 -7.93 1.72 -2.40
CA LYS A 50 -7.99 0.32 -2.81
C LYS A 50 -7.10 -0.52 -1.90
N VAL A 51 -7.68 -1.56 -1.31
CA VAL A 51 -6.97 -2.53 -0.47
C VAL A 51 -6.23 -3.53 -1.36
N PRO A 52 -5.18 -4.21 -0.85
CA PRO A 52 -4.42 -5.15 -1.66
C PRO A 52 -5.25 -6.29 -2.25
N ASP A 53 -6.32 -6.67 -1.57
CA ASP A 53 -7.26 -7.70 -2.02
C ASP A 53 -8.05 -7.28 -3.27
N ASP A 54 -8.30 -5.98 -3.43
CA ASP A 54 -9.04 -5.38 -4.54
C ASP A 54 -8.12 -5.06 -5.74
N ASN A 55 -6.80 -5.04 -5.53
CA ASN A 55 -5.82 -4.75 -6.58
C ASN A 55 -4.69 -5.79 -6.59
N PRO A 56 -4.65 -6.75 -7.54
CA PRO A 56 -3.66 -7.82 -7.58
C PRO A 56 -2.22 -7.31 -7.68
N GLU A 57 -2.00 -6.09 -8.16
CA GLU A 57 -0.68 -5.44 -8.22
C GLU A 57 -0.10 -5.10 -6.83
N LEU A 58 -0.96 -5.04 -5.80
CA LEU A 58 -0.57 -4.77 -4.41
C LEU A 58 -0.26 -6.04 -3.61
N GLY A 59 -0.53 -7.23 -4.17
CA GLY A 59 -0.31 -8.52 -3.53
C GLY A 59 -1.47 -8.98 -2.61
N ARG A 60 -1.65 -10.30 -2.48
CA ARG A 60 -2.72 -10.88 -1.64
C ARG A 60 -2.44 -10.66 -0.15
N ARG A 61 -3.50 -10.36 0.61
CA ARG A 61 -3.44 -10.36 2.07
C ARG A 61 -3.08 -11.78 2.52
N ALA A 62 -1.95 -11.96 3.21
CA ALA A 62 -1.69 -13.21 3.91
C ALA A 62 -2.87 -13.48 4.87
N PRO A 63 -3.48 -14.69 4.83
CA PRO A 63 -4.57 -15.03 5.75
C PRO A 63 -4.06 -14.88 7.18
N THR A 64 -4.94 -14.36 8.04
CA THR A 64 -4.64 -14.07 9.45
C THR A 64 -4.68 -15.36 10.26
#